data_AF-A0A3N4KAG6-F1
#
_entry.id   AF-A0A3N4KAG6-F1
#
_cell.length_a   1.000
_cell.length_b   1.000
_cell.length_c   1.000
_cell.angle_alpha   90.00
_cell.angle_beta   90.00
_cell.angle_gamma   90.00
#
_symmetry.space_group_name_H-M   'P 1'
#
loop_
_entity.id
_entity.type
_entity.pdbx_description
1 polymer ?
#
loop_
_entity_poly.entity_id
_entity_poly.type
_entity_poly.pdbx_seq_one_letter_code
_entity_poly.pdbx_strand_id
1 'polypeptide(L)'
;MCWGMIMYGYKGPLHIWKRETEGERKEAQIMISHLNSLLEAEAHTKEIEWKASTEFTQLKTRELIAARDKRKQSKKFKISKIEHKKGSGVDAWRYVKHVARPILWPECERLILENPNFILMEDGAPSHTATFTNVERLKKGIPKAIWPSLSPDFNPIERIW
;
A
#
# COMPACT_ATOMS: atom_id res chain seq x y z
N MET A 1 18.25 2.70 11.12
CA MET A 1 17.62 3.15 9.86
C MET A 1 16.91 4.46 10.15
N CYS A 2 16.98 5.44 9.26
CA CYS A 2 16.19 6.66 9.35
C CYS A 2 15.31 6.78 8.10
N TRP A 3 14.28 7.60 8.21
CA TRP A 3 13.42 8.01 7.12
C TRP A 3 13.34 9.53 7.17
N GLY A 4 13.35 10.20 6.02
CA GLY A 4 13.25 11.65 5.95
C GLY A 4 12.55 12.09 4.68
N MET A 5 11.88 13.23 4.78
CA MET A 5 11.27 13.91 3.64
C MET A 5 12.09 15.15 3.29
N ILE A 6 12.36 15.31 2.00
CA ILE A 6 13.11 16.45 1.48
C ILE A 6 12.41 17.03 0.26
N MET A 7 12.60 18.32 0.04
CA MET A 7 12.24 19.00 -1.20
C MET A 7 13.25 20.13 -1.41
N TYR A 8 13.38 20.62 -2.64
CA TYR A 8 14.27 21.74 -2.91
C TYR A 8 13.90 22.95 -2.06
N GLY A 9 14.86 23.47 -1.29
CA GLY A 9 14.64 24.58 -0.35
C GLY A 9 13.82 24.23 0.90
N TYR A 10 13.48 22.96 1.14
CA TYR A 10 12.63 22.54 2.25
C TYR A 10 13.19 21.30 2.97
N LYS A 11 13.40 21.46 4.29
CA LYS A 11 13.76 20.36 5.19
C LYS A 11 12.48 19.84 5.82
N GLY A 12 12.01 18.70 5.32
CA GLY A 12 10.83 18.05 5.85
C GLY A 12 11.10 17.27 7.13
N PRO A 13 10.07 16.55 7.62
CA PRO A 13 10.18 15.76 8.83
C PRO A 13 11.18 14.59 8.70
N LEU A 14 11.72 14.19 9.86
CA LEU A 14 12.64 13.07 10.00
C LEU A 14 12.08 12.07 11.03
N HIS A 15 12.23 10.78 10.74
CA HIS A 15 11.91 9.69 11.66
C HIS A 15 13.10 8.76 11.84
N ILE A 16 13.46 8.45 13.08
CA ILE A 16 14.52 7.49 13.40
C ILE A 16 13.87 6.21 13.93
N TRP A 17 14.09 5.12 13.21
CA TRP A 17 13.52 3.84 13.57
C TRP A 17 14.14 3.29 14.85
N LYS A 18 13.30 3.10 15.88
CA LYS A 18 13.67 2.35 17.08
C LYS A 18 13.49 0.86 16.85
N ARG A 19 14.17 0.06 17.67
CA ARG A 19 13.98 -1.38 17.73
C ARG A 19 12.55 -1.65 18.20
N GLU A 20 11.84 -2.45 17.42
CA GLU A 20 10.48 -2.89 17.78
C GLU A 20 10.51 -3.69 19.07
N THR A 21 9.65 -3.31 20.00
CA THR A 21 9.44 -4.01 21.27
C THR A 21 8.50 -5.21 21.09
N GLU A 22 8.56 -6.16 22.02
CA GLU A 22 7.65 -7.31 21.98
C GLU A 22 6.18 -6.91 22.13
N GLY A 23 5.91 -5.86 22.91
CA GLY A 23 4.57 -5.29 23.07
C GLY A 23 4.02 -4.73 21.75
N GLU A 24 4.80 -3.91 21.05
CA GLU A 24 4.44 -3.38 19.73
C GLU A 24 4.19 -4.49 18.71
N ARG A 25 4.95 -5.58 18.77
CA ARG A 25 4.74 -6.73 17.89
C ARG A 25 3.42 -7.46 18.18
N LYS A 26 3.08 -7.66 19.45
CA LYS A 26 1.80 -8.28 19.84
C LYS A 26 0.63 -7.40 19.40
N GLU A 27 0.74 -6.09 19.61
CA GLU A 27 -0.25 -5.11 19.16
C GLU A 27 -0.40 -5.13 17.62
N ALA A 28 0.72 -5.14 16.89
CA ALA A 28 0.72 -5.26 15.44
C ALA A 28 -0.01 -6.52 14.97
N GLN A 29 0.26 -7.67 15.58
CA GLN A 29 -0.39 -8.93 15.24
C GLN A 29 -1.91 -8.87 15.44
N ILE A 30 -2.37 -8.29 16.55
CA ILE A 30 -3.80 -8.12 16.85
C ILE A 30 -4.45 -7.21 15.81
N MET A 31 -3.84 -6.05 15.54
CA MET A 31 -4.38 -5.07 14.61
C MET A 31 -4.41 -5.58 13.17
N ILE A 32 -3.36 -6.27 12.74
CA ILE A 32 -3.29 -6.87 11.41
C ILE A 32 -4.30 -8.00 11.25
N SER A 33 -4.49 -8.83 12.29
CA SER A 33 -5.54 -9.86 12.28
C SER A 33 -6.92 -9.25 12.09
N HIS A 34 -7.22 -8.19 12.84
CA HIS A 34 -8.48 -7.46 12.71
C HIS A 34 -8.66 -6.84 11.32
N LEU A 35 -7.63 -6.17 10.78
CA LEU A 35 -7.69 -5.58 9.44
C LEU A 35 -7.86 -6.62 8.33
N ASN A 36 -7.15 -7.75 8.43
CA ASN A 36 -7.31 -8.83 7.46
C ASN A 36 -8.73 -9.43 7.50
N SER A 37 -9.33 -9.57 8.68
CA SER A 37 -10.74 -9.99 8.83
C SER A 37 -11.70 -9.02 8.11
N LEU A 38 -11.50 -7.71 8.29
CA LEU A 38 -12.31 -6.70 7.58
C LEU A 38 -12.12 -6.76 6.06
N LEU A 39 -10.88 -6.94 5.59
CA LEU A 39 -10.59 -7.08 4.16
C LEU A 39 -11.22 -8.35 3.56
N GLU A 40 -11.24 -9.46 4.31
CA GLU A 40 -11.90 -10.70 3.89
C GLU A 40 -13.42 -10.52 3.81
N ALA A 41 -14.04 -9.85 4.78
CA ALA A 41 -15.46 -9.54 4.76
C ALA A 41 -15.83 -8.65 3.56
N GLU A 42 -15.07 -7.57 3.32
CA GLU A 42 -15.30 -6.68 2.17
C GLU A 42 -15.13 -7.42 0.84
N ALA A 43 -14.10 -8.26 0.71
CA ALA A 43 -13.89 -9.06 -0.48
C ALA A 43 -15.02 -10.07 -0.72
N HIS A 44 -15.55 -10.68 0.35
CA HIS A 44 -16.69 -11.58 0.27
C HIS A 44 -17.95 -10.86 -0.22
N THR A 45 -18.24 -9.67 0.31
CA THR A 45 -19.36 -8.84 -0.16
C THR A 45 -19.22 -8.49 -1.64
N LYS A 46 -18.03 -8.03 -2.07
CA LYS A 46 -17.76 -7.73 -3.47
C LYS A 46 -17.86 -8.97 -4.38
N GLU A 47 -17.49 -10.15 -3.87
CA GLU A 47 -17.63 -11.40 -4.63
C GLU A 47 -19.12 -11.75 -4.85
N ILE A 48 -19.97 -11.55 -3.84
CA ILE A 48 -21.42 -11.74 -3.97
C ILE A 48 -22.00 -10.76 -4.99
N GLU A 49 -21.66 -9.47 -4.87
CA GLU A 49 -22.11 -8.42 -5.81
C GLU A 49 -21.65 -8.71 -7.24
N TRP A 50 -20.38 -9.09 -7.41
CA TRP A 50 -19.82 -9.49 -8.70
C TRP A 50 -20.58 -10.67 -9.30
N LYS A 51 -20.84 -11.73 -8.51
CA LYS A 51 -21.59 -12.90 -8.97
C LYS A 51 -23.04 -12.59 -9.34
N ALA A 52 -23.65 -11.61 -8.68
CA ALA A 52 -25.00 -11.14 -8.99
C ALA A 52 -25.05 -10.24 -10.23
N SER A 53 -23.91 -9.71 -10.68
CA SER A 53 -23.85 -8.79 -11.82
C SER A 53 -24.22 -9.44 -13.15
N THR A 54 -24.84 -8.64 -14.03
CA THR A 54 -25.14 -9.05 -15.41
C THR A 54 -23.86 -9.33 -16.19
N GLU A 55 -22.77 -8.61 -15.91
CA GLU A 55 -21.45 -8.84 -16.51
C GLU A 55 -20.93 -10.25 -16.21
N PHE A 56 -21.04 -10.70 -14.95
CA PHE A 56 -20.64 -12.06 -14.59
C PHE A 56 -21.51 -13.11 -15.27
N THR A 57 -22.81 -12.89 -15.39
CA THR A 57 -23.72 -13.79 -16.10
C THR A 57 -23.35 -13.89 -17.58
N GLN A 58 -23.15 -12.75 -18.25
CA GLN A 58 -22.72 -12.69 -19.65
C GLN A 58 -21.36 -13.36 -19.87
N LEU A 59 -20.39 -13.13 -18.96
CA LEU A 59 -19.10 -13.78 -18.97
C LEU A 59 -19.24 -15.28 -18.79
N LYS A 60 -20.07 -15.75 -17.87
CA LYS A 60 -20.34 -17.18 -17.68
C LYS A 60 -21.00 -17.82 -18.88
N THR A 61 -21.95 -17.14 -19.54
CA THR A 61 -22.56 -17.63 -20.78
C THR A 61 -21.51 -17.73 -21.91
N ARG A 62 -20.67 -16.71 -22.09
CA ARG A 62 -19.56 -16.75 -23.05
C ARG A 62 -18.55 -17.85 -22.73
N GLU A 63 -18.18 -18.00 -21.46
CA GLU A 63 -17.29 -19.07 -20.99
C GLU A 63 -17.91 -20.45 -21.18
N LEU A 64 -19.21 -20.65 -20.93
CA LEU A 64 -19.89 -21.92 -21.16
C LEU A 64 -19.93 -22.28 -22.66
N ILE A 65 -20.14 -21.28 -23.52
CA ILE A 65 -20.05 -21.45 -24.98
C ILE A 65 -18.60 -21.83 -25.39
N ALA A 66 -17.59 -21.19 -24.81
CA ALA A 66 -16.17 -21.46 -25.11
C ALA A 66 -15.61 -22.74 -24.44
N ALA A 67 -16.15 -23.13 -23.27
CA ALA A 67 -15.72 -24.28 -22.48
C ALA A 67 -16.15 -25.62 -23.07
N ARG A 68 -17.01 -25.59 -24.09
CA ARG A 68 -17.28 -26.77 -24.94
C ARG A 68 -16.01 -27.32 -25.60
N ASP A 69 -14.93 -26.52 -25.70
CA ASP A 69 -13.68 -26.93 -26.34
C ASP A 69 -12.43 -26.99 -25.46
N LYS A 70 -12.46 -26.61 -24.18
CA LYS A 70 -11.34 -26.83 -23.23
C LYS A 70 -11.73 -26.49 -21.79
N ARG A 71 -11.57 -27.44 -20.87
CA ARG A 71 -11.62 -27.17 -19.42
C ARG A 71 -10.51 -26.18 -19.05
N LYS A 72 -10.86 -25.04 -18.44
CA LYS A 72 -9.90 -24.19 -17.74
C LYS A 72 -10.40 -23.68 -16.38
N GLN A 73 -9.40 -23.53 -15.52
CA GLN A 73 -9.43 -23.19 -14.10
C GLN A 73 -10.00 -21.79 -13.87
N SER A 74 -10.96 -21.65 -12.95
CA SER A 74 -11.47 -20.35 -12.52
C SER A 74 -10.37 -19.59 -11.76
N LYS A 75 -10.08 -18.35 -12.18
CA LYS A 75 -9.20 -17.45 -11.41
C LYS A 75 -9.94 -17.01 -10.15
N LYS A 76 -9.54 -17.52 -8.98
CA LYS A 76 -9.99 -16.99 -7.68
C LYS A 76 -9.40 -15.59 -7.48
N PHE A 77 -10.21 -14.67 -6.95
CA PHE A 77 -9.73 -13.35 -6.54
C PHE A 77 -8.71 -13.54 -5.40
N LYS A 78 -7.50 -12.99 -5.56
CA LYS A 78 -6.45 -13.10 -4.53
C LYS A 78 -6.43 -11.83 -3.70
N ILE A 79 -6.85 -11.94 -2.45
CA ILE A 79 -6.74 -10.85 -1.47
C ILE A 79 -5.26 -10.73 -1.07
N SER A 80 -4.73 -9.51 -1.13
CA SER A 80 -3.39 -9.22 -0.62
C SER A 80 -3.50 -9.01 0.89
N LYS A 81 -3.19 -10.06 1.68
CA LYS A 81 -3.17 -9.96 3.13
C LYS A 81 -2.04 -9.04 3.60
N ILE A 82 -2.29 -8.31 4.69
CA ILE A 82 -1.27 -7.55 5.38
C ILE A 82 -0.45 -8.53 6.21
N GLU A 83 0.87 -8.45 6.10
CA GLU A 83 1.82 -9.30 6.82
C GLU A 83 2.77 -8.45 7.65
N HIS A 84 3.01 -8.87 8.89
CA HIS A 84 4.08 -8.34 9.74
C HIS A 84 5.28 -9.27 9.66
N LYS A 85 6.42 -8.79 9.15
CA LYS A 85 7.58 -9.68 8.93
C LYS A 85 8.44 -9.76 10.18
N LYS A 86 8.86 -10.98 10.54
CA LYS A 86 9.84 -11.20 11.60
C LYS A 86 11.24 -10.82 11.07
N GLY A 87 11.73 -9.63 11.45
CA GLY A 87 13.05 -9.15 11.02
C GLY A 87 13.35 -7.74 11.52
N SER A 88 14.55 -7.23 11.21
CA SER A 88 14.98 -5.86 11.53
C SER A 88 14.49 -4.80 10.53
N GLY A 89 13.91 -5.23 9.42
CA GLY A 89 13.38 -4.35 8.36
C GLY A 89 12.11 -3.61 8.77
N VAL A 90 11.79 -2.58 7.99
CA VAL A 90 10.52 -1.85 8.08
C VAL A 90 9.57 -2.47 7.06
N ASP A 91 8.49 -3.08 7.53
CA ASP A 91 7.42 -3.55 6.65
C ASP A 91 6.36 -2.47 6.42
N ALA A 92 5.38 -2.78 5.57
CA ALA A 92 4.31 -1.86 5.23
C ALA A 92 3.47 -1.45 6.45
N TRP A 93 3.24 -2.36 7.41
CA TRP A 93 2.49 -2.04 8.62
C TRP A 93 3.24 -1.00 9.47
N ARG A 94 4.51 -1.26 9.78
CA ARG A 94 5.34 -0.33 10.56
C ARG A 94 5.49 1.00 9.84
N TYR A 95 5.72 0.98 8.53
CA TYR A 95 5.80 2.18 7.71
C TYR A 95 4.55 3.03 7.84
N VAL A 96 3.37 2.43 7.62
CA VAL A 96 2.09 3.14 7.69
C VAL A 96 1.80 3.64 9.11
N LYS A 97 2.03 2.80 10.14
CA LYS A 97 1.74 3.13 11.53
C LYS A 97 2.61 4.26 12.08
N HIS A 98 3.92 4.23 11.83
CA HIS A 98 4.88 5.13 12.50
C HIS A 98 5.36 6.30 11.64
N VAL A 99 5.26 6.20 10.32
CA VAL A 99 5.73 7.24 9.39
C VAL A 99 4.59 7.77 8.55
N ALA A 100 3.90 6.91 7.81
CA ALA A 100 2.97 7.38 6.80
C ALA A 100 1.79 8.15 7.40
N ARG A 101 1.04 7.54 8.33
CA ARG A 101 -0.11 8.17 9.00
C ARG A 101 0.26 9.38 9.88
N PRO A 102 1.25 9.28 10.80
CA PRO A 102 1.48 10.37 11.75
C PRO A 102 2.35 11.50 11.22
N ILE A 103 3.15 11.26 10.16
CA ILE A 103 4.19 12.22 9.72
C ILE A 103 4.02 12.56 8.23
N LEU A 104 4.18 11.57 7.35
CA LEU A 104 4.25 11.84 5.90
C LEU A 104 2.94 12.37 5.34
N TRP A 105 1.81 11.71 5.61
CA TRP A 105 0.53 12.08 5.00
C TRP A 105 0.01 13.44 5.47
N PRO A 106 0.04 13.78 6.77
CA PRO A 106 -0.28 15.13 7.21
C PRO A 106 0.60 16.19 6.53
N GLU A 107 1.89 15.90 6.36
CA GLU A 107 2.82 16.81 5.71
C GLU A 107 2.55 16.95 4.21
N CYS A 108 2.23 15.85 3.52
CA CYS A 108 1.77 15.88 2.13
C CYS A 108 0.47 16.68 1.99
N GLU A 109 -0.52 16.46 2.87
CA GLU A 109 -1.79 17.21 2.88
C GLU A 109 -1.51 18.72 3.02
N ARG A 110 -0.61 19.12 3.94
CA ARG A 110 -0.17 20.51 4.11
C ARG A 110 0.48 21.07 2.83
N LEU A 111 1.40 20.32 2.22
CA LEU A 111 2.12 20.75 1.02
C LEU A 111 1.22 20.83 -0.23
N ILE A 112 0.20 19.97 -0.31
CA ILE A 112 -0.81 20.02 -1.39
C ILE A 112 -1.64 21.30 -1.28
N LEU A 113 -1.95 21.77 -0.06
CA LEU A 113 -2.65 23.03 0.14
C LEU A 113 -1.79 24.24 -0.32
N GLU A 114 -0.47 24.18 -0.12
CA GLU A 114 0.46 25.24 -0.55
C GLU A 114 0.79 25.17 -2.05
N ASN A 115 0.86 23.96 -2.60
CA ASN A 115 1.15 23.70 -4.00
C ASN A 115 0.28 22.53 -4.49
N PRO A 116 -0.82 22.80 -5.20
CA PRO A 116 -1.69 21.76 -5.75
C PRO A 116 -1.00 20.79 -6.72
N ASN A 117 0.15 21.17 -7.28
CA ASN A 117 0.95 20.32 -8.17
C ASN A 117 1.98 19.47 -7.41
N PHE A 118 1.95 19.45 -6.08
CA PHE A 118 2.81 18.61 -5.27
C PHE A 118 2.60 17.13 -5.62
N ILE A 119 3.69 16.38 -5.76
CA ILE A 119 3.68 14.93 -6.01
C ILE A 119 4.63 14.26 -5.04
N LEU A 120 4.14 13.26 -4.30
CA LEU A 120 4.97 12.43 -3.43
C LEU A 120 5.88 11.53 -4.26
N MET A 121 7.17 11.54 -3.98
CA MET A 121 8.15 10.62 -4.58
C MET A 121 8.71 9.69 -3.50
N GLU A 122 8.65 8.39 -3.75
CA GLU A 122 9.22 7.34 -2.91
C GLU A 122 9.86 6.30 -3.82
N ASP A 123 10.93 5.65 -3.34
CA ASP A 123 11.56 4.55 -4.06
C ASP A 123 10.66 3.29 -4.12
N GLY A 124 11.15 2.27 -4.83
CA GLY A 124 10.45 1.00 -5.01
C GLY A 124 10.47 0.06 -3.81
N ALA A 125 10.81 0.52 -2.59
CA ALA A 125 10.90 -0.36 -1.43
C ALA A 125 9.58 -1.11 -1.17
N PRO A 126 9.61 -2.39 -0.73
CA PRO A 126 8.40 -3.17 -0.51
C PRO A 126 7.39 -2.52 0.45
N SER A 127 7.86 -1.77 1.45
CA SER A 127 7.00 -1.01 2.37
C SER A 127 6.23 0.11 1.69
N HIS A 128 6.82 0.76 0.67
CA HIS A 128 6.24 1.90 -0.05
C HIS A 128 5.32 1.45 -1.20
N THR A 129 5.52 0.24 -1.71
CA THR A 129 4.79 -0.32 -2.86
C THR A 129 3.71 -1.34 -2.47
N ALA A 130 3.69 -1.78 -1.21
CA ALA A 130 2.67 -2.71 -0.71
C ALA A 130 1.25 -2.20 -0.95
N THR A 131 0.34 -3.12 -1.28
CA THR A 131 -1.09 -2.84 -1.50
C THR A 131 -1.68 -2.06 -0.33
N PHE A 132 -1.36 -2.45 0.91
CA PHE A 132 -1.81 -1.77 2.12
C PHE A 132 -1.41 -0.29 2.13
N THR A 133 -0.12 0.01 1.96
CA THR A 133 0.40 1.38 1.93
C THR A 133 -0.25 2.20 0.83
N ASN A 134 -0.41 1.63 -0.36
CA ASN A 134 -1.02 2.32 -1.49
C ASN A 134 -2.51 2.60 -1.29
N VAL A 135 -3.29 1.63 -0.80
CA VAL A 135 -4.71 1.80 -0.50
C VAL A 135 -4.89 2.90 0.55
N GLU A 136 -4.09 2.88 1.61
CA GLU A 136 -4.18 3.89 2.66
C GLU A 136 -3.75 5.28 2.19
N ARG A 137 -2.72 5.39 1.36
CA ARG A 137 -2.33 6.65 0.70
C ARG A 137 -3.45 7.19 -0.20
N LEU A 138 -4.10 6.33 -0.99
CA LEU A 138 -5.18 6.73 -1.88
C LEU A 138 -6.40 7.25 -1.11
N LYS A 139 -6.71 6.69 0.07
CA LYS A 139 -7.74 7.22 0.97
C LYS A 139 -7.45 8.67 1.41
N LYS A 140 -6.18 9.07 1.45
CA LYS A 140 -5.75 10.44 1.73
C LYS A 140 -5.68 11.34 0.50
N GLY A 141 -5.91 10.81 -0.70
CA GLY A 141 -5.86 11.60 -1.94
C GLY A 141 -4.46 12.09 -2.32
N ILE A 142 -3.40 11.55 -1.72
CA ILE A 142 -2.03 12.03 -1.95
C ILE A 142 -1.51 11.51 -3.29
N PRO A 143 -1.20 12.35 -4.29
CA PRO A 143 -0.62 11.91 -5.56
C PRO A 143 0.80 11.37 -5.36
N LYS A 144 1.16 10.31 -6.08
CA LYS A 144 2.48 9.66 -6.00
C LYS A 144 3.08 9.48 -7.40
N ALA A 145 4.37 9.82 -7.55
CA ALA A 145 5.12 9.63 -8.78
C ALA A 145 5.32 8.15 -9.09
N ILE A 146 5.35 7.81 -10.37
CA ILE A 146 5.78 6.48 -10.83
C ILE A 146 7.29 6.43 -10.73
N TRP A 147 7.82 5.44 -9.99
CA TRP A 147 9.25 5.30 -9.76
C TRP A 147 9.82 4.08 -10.50
N PRO A 148 10.86 4.25 -11.35
CA PRO A 148 11.55 3.13 -11.96
C PRO A 148 12.40 2.35 -10.95
N SER A 149 12.41 1.03 -11.07
CA SER A 149 13.26 0.17 -10.25
C SER A 149 14.74 0.47 -10.49
N LEU A 150 15.57 0.30 -9.45
CA LEU A 150 17.04 0.41 -9.53
C LEU A 150 17.56 1.76 -10.07
N SER A 151 16.82 2.86 -9.85
CA SER A 151 17.20 4.20 -10.32
C SER A 151 17.47 5.18 -9.17
N PRO A 152 18.44 4.91 -8.27
CA PRO A 152 18.74 5.80 -7.14
C PRO A 152 19.27 7.17 -7.60
N ASP A 153 19.89 7.24 -8.77
CA ASP A 153 20.43 8.45 -9.39
C ASP A 153 19.37 9.52 -9.66
N PHE A 154 18.12 9.13 -9.88
CA PHE A 154 17.00 10.06 -10.00
C PHE A 154 16.47 10.56 -8.66
N ASN A 155 16.84 9.94 -7.54
CA ASN A 155 16.31 10.29 -6.23
C ASN A 155 17.21 11.36 -5.58
N PRO A 156 16.73 12.62 -5.42
CA PRO A 156 17.56 13.68 -4.87
C PRO A 156 18.06 13.41 -3.44
N ILE A 157 17.38 12.52 -2.69
CA ILE A 157 17.79 12.20 -1.31
C ILE A 157 19.11 11.42 -1.27
N GLU A 158 19.47 10.70 -2.33
CA GLU A 158 20.71 9.93 -2.40
C GLU A 158 21.94 10.83 -2.42
N ARG A 159 21.80 12.11 -2.77
CA ARG A 159 22.90 13.10 -2.68
C ARG A 159 23.14 13.63 -1.27
N ILE A 160 22.21 13.39 -0.34
CA ILE A 160 22.29 13.86 1.04
C ILE A 160 22.98 12.82 1.93
N TRP A 161 22.85 11.53 1.59
CA TRP A 161 23.51 10.43 2.28
C TRP A 161 24.98 10.30 1.88
#